data_AF-A0A4R2TD02-F1
#
_entry.id   AF-A0A4R2TD02-F1
#
_cell.length_a   1.000
_cell.length_b   1.000
_cell.length_c   1.000
_cell.angle_alpha   90.00
_cell.angle_beta   90.00
_cell.angle_gamma   90.00
#
_symmetry.space_group_name_H-M   'P 1'
#
loop_
_entity.id
_entity.type
_entity.pdbx_description
1 polymer ?
#
loop_
_entity_poly.entity_id
_entity_poly.type
_entity_poly.pdbx_seq_one_letter_code
_entity_poly.pdbx_strand_id
1 'polypeptide(L)'
;MTALRFDTYDWSGGREAMLRFGPDAGPIVIAALPLFEEANRTRQFLVTILRELADHGVGSVLPDLPGTGESIVVTSEARPRDQRKAYTELSQQLGRNTYGISIRSGALFDTDSVLAGRWQLSAQTGEDVLRELDRARVASRSARASDTDYAGNTLSREMLADLRDATLNAGKAPIRVVRLESDPRDADVKYAASPLWRRSEPDNDTVLAHILADDISHWIASCER
;
A
#
# COMPACT_ATOMS: atom_id res chain seq x y z
N MET A 1 23.09 9.18 -2.75
CA MET A 1 21.65 9.46 -2.73
C MET A 1 21.18 9.92 -4.09
N THR A 2 20.42 9.10 -4.81
CA THR A 2 19.61 9.58 -5.93
C THR A 2 18.46 10.39 -5.35
N ALA A 3 18.26 11.62 -5.82
CA ALA A 3 17.22 12.51 -5.31
C ALA A 3 15.79 11.97 -5.57
N LEU A 4 14.82 12.39 -4.76
CA LEU A 4 13.39 12.19 -5.02
C LEU A 4 13.05 12.71 -6.42
N ARG A 5 12.33 11.91 -7.20
CA ARG A 5 11.85 12.28 -8.53
C ARG A 5 10.33 12.16 -8.60
N PHE A 6 9.71 13.08 -9.31
CA PHE A 6 8.32 12.97 -9.73
C PHE A 6 8.31 12.39 -11.15
N ASP A 7 7.51 11.36 -11.35
CA ASP A 7 7.40 10.64 -12.62
C ASP A 7 5.94 10.21 -12.83
N THR A 8 5.68 9.56 -13.96
CA THR A 8 4.35 9.04 -14.29
C THR A 8 4.44 7.63 -14.82
N TYR A 9 3.36 6.87 -14.69
CA TYR A 9 3.21 5.58 -15.38
C TYR A 9 1.91 5.54 -16.17
N ASP A 10 1.94 4.83 -17.29
CA ASP A 10 0.76 4.64 -18.12
C ASP A 10 0.02 3.37 -17.67
N TRP A 11 -1.30 3.41 -17.71
CA TRP A 11 -2.15 2.24 -17.53
C TRP A 11 -3.33 2.31 -18.49
N SER A 12 -4.07 1.23 -18.64
CA SER A 12 -5.15 1.11 -19.61
C SER A 12 -6.31 2.07 -19.39
N GLY A 13 -6.43 2.68 -18.21
CA GLY A 13 -7.39 3.73 -17.90
C GLY A 13 -6.82 5.16 -17.94
N GLY A 14 -5.53 5.34 -18.20
CA GLY A 14 -4.93 6.67 -18.30
C GLY A 14 -3.46 6.73 -17.89
N ARG A 15 -3.07 7.85 -17.27
CA ARG A 15 -1.73 8.09 -16.76
C ARG A 15 -1.85 8.58 -15.32
N GLU A 16 -1.04 8.02 -14.43
CA GLU A 16 -1.01 8.41 -13.02
C GLU A 16 0.38 8.90 -12.62
N ALA A 17 0.44 9.69 -11.54
CA ALA A 17 1.67 10.15 -10.95
C ALA A 17 2.34 9.07 -10.09
N MET A 18 3.66 9.14 -9.96
CA MET A 18 4.41 8.35 -8.98
C MET A 18 5.61 9.12 -8.44
N LEU A 19 5.98 8.84 -7.20
CA LEU A 19 7.27 9.23 -6.65
C LEU A 19 8.30 8.13 -6.91
N ARG A 20 9.53 8.51 -7.25
CA ARG A 20 10.69 7.62 -7.40
C ARG A 20 11.79 7.95 -6.41
N PHE A 21 12.39 6.92 -5.84
CA PHE A 21 13.53 7.01 -4.91
C PHE A 21 14.64 6.04 -5.34
N GLY A 22 15.90 6.39 -5.06
CA GLY A 22 17.02 5.47 -5.26
C GLY A 22 17.36 5.20 -6.73
N PRO A 23 18.17 4.14 -7.00
CA PRO A 23 18.63 3.81 -8.34
C PRO A 23 17.52 3.25 -9.23
N ASP A 24 17.69 3.37 -10.56
CA ASP A 24 16.78 2.78 -11.57
C ASP A 24 17.17 1.35 -11.98
N ALA A 25 18.30 0.86 -11.50
CA ALA A 25 18.82 -0.47 -11.77
C ALA A 25 18.93 -1.28 -10.49
N GLY A 26 18.80 -2.61 -10.61
CA GLY A 26 18.76 -3.52 -9.47
C GLY A 26 17.31 -3.80 -9.02
N PRO A 27 17.11 -4.27 -7.77
CA PRO A 27 15.77 -4.51 -7.25
C PRO A 27 14.99 -3.18 -7.14
N ILE A 28 13.75 -3.20 -7.64
CA ILE A 28 12.82 -2.06 -7.53
C ILE A 28 11.62 -2.47 -6.69
N VAL A 29 11.31 -1.68 -5.68
CA VAL A 29 10.12 -1.83 -4.84
C VAL A 29 8.96 -0.99 -5.40
N ILE A 30 7.79 -1.59 -5.59
CA ILE A 30 6.53 -0.85 -5.70
C ILE A 30 5.90 -0.81 -4.31
N ALA A 31 5.65 0.40 -3.81
CA ALA A 31 5.08 0.63 -2.50
C ALA A 31 3.58 0.89 -2.59
N ALA A 32 2.79 0.26 -1.72
CA ALA A 32 1.34 0.43 -1.66
C ALA A 32 0.89 0.99 -0.31
N LEU A 33 0.28 2.17 -0.36
CA LEU A 33 -0.46 2.73 0.78
C LEU A 33 -1.77 1.96 1.01
N PRO A 34 -2.30 1.96 2.24
CA PRO A 34 -3.65 1.47 2.49
C PRO A 34 -4.72 2.37 1.86
N LEU A 35 -5.96 1.95 1.94
CA LEU A 35 -7.12 2.66 1.41
C LEU A 35 -7.57 3.78 2.37
N PHE A 36 -8.19 4.81 1.80
CA PHE A 36 -8.88 5.89 2.53
C PHE A 36 -7.97 6.66 3.50
N GLU A 37 -8.49 7.06 4.66
CA GLU A 37 -7.77 7.89 5.63
C GLU A 37 -6.49 7.25 6.18
N GLU A 38 -6.40 5.91 6.17
CA GLU A 38 -5.15 5.24 6.57
C GLU A 38 -4.01 5.60 5.60
N ALA A 39 -4.31 5.86 4.31
CA ALA A 39 -3.32 6.28 3.33
C ALA A 39 -2.66 7.59 3.76
N ASN A 40 -3.49 8.58 4.14
CA ASN A 40 -3.03 9.90 4.58
C ASN A 40 -2.17 9.79 5.86
N ARG A 41 -2.61 8.98 6.82
CA ARG A 41 -1.91 8.79 8.10
C ARG A 41 -0.57 8.09 7.96
N THR A 42 -0.42 7.22 6.97
CA THR A 42 0.78 6.39 6.78
C THR A 42 1.68 6.87 5.65
N ARG A 43 1.27 7.87 4.85
CA ARG A 43 2.04 8.36 3.70
C ARG A 43 3.43 8.83 4.08
N GLN A 44 3.55 9.69 5.08
CA GLN A 44 4.86 10.20 5.50
C GLN A 44 5.76 9.07 6.01
N PHE A 45 5.21 8.15 6.80
CA PHE A 45 5.93 6.98 7.30
C PHE A 45 6.47 6.10 6.16
N LEU A 46 5.63 5.74 5.19
CA LEU A 46 6.07 4.95 4.04
C LEU A 46 7.12 5.69 3.22
N VAL A 47 6.94 6.99 2.96
CA VAL A 47 7.95 7.82 2.25
C VAL A 47 9.29 7.83 2.99
N THR A 48 9.30 7.86 4.33
CA THR A 48 10.54 7.73 5.12
C THR A 48 11.22 6.39 4.85
N ILE A 49 10.48 5.27 4.90
CA ILE A 49 11.02 3.94 4.55
C ILE A 49 11.63 3.92 3.15
N LEU A 50 10.96 4.52 2.15
CA LEU A 50 11.45 4.55 0.77
C LEU A 50 12.74 5.36 0.59
N ARG A 51 12.94 6.41 1.39
CA ARG A 51 14.20 7.16 1.42
C ARG A 51 15.33 6.34 2.03
N GLU A 52 15.07 5.66 3.15
CA GLU A 52 16.06 4.77 3.78
C GLU A 52 16.42 3.62 2.82
N LEU A 53 15.45 3.02 2.12
CA LEU A 53 15.72 2.01 1.08
C LEU A 53 16.63 2.53 -0.04
N ALA A 54 16.47 3.81 -0.45
CA ALA A 54 17.36 4.42 -1.42
C ALA A 54 18.80 4.55 -0.90
N ASP A 55 19.00 4.75 0.40
CA ASP A 55 20.31 4.76 1.04
C ASP A 55 20.92 3.35 1.13
N HIS A 56 20.09 2.31 1.20
CA HIS A 56 20.51 0.91 1.01
C HIS A 56 20.73 0.51 -0.46
N GLY A 57 20.59 1.44 -1.41
CA GLY A 57 20.76 1.16 -2.84
C GLY A 57 19.61 0.37 -3.48
N VAL A 58 18.44 0.34 -2.84
CA VAL A 58 17.22 -0.27 -3.39
C VAL A 58 16.37 0.83 -4.04
N GLY A 59 16.04 0.65 -5.32
CA GLY A 59 15.13 1.56 -6.02
C GLY A 59 13.70 1.39 -5.53
N SER A 60 12.91 2.45 -5.50
CA SER A 60 11.48 2.31 -5.19
C SER A 60 10.59 3.32 -5.90
N VAL A 61 9.33 2.93 -6.10
CA VAL A 61 8.24 3.76 -6.60
C VAL A 61 7.09 3.77 -5.60
N LEU A 62 6.46 4.93 -5.44
CA LEU A 62 5.18 5.08 -4.76
C LEU A 62 4.19 5.66 -5.78
N PRO A 63 3.39 4.82 -6.46
CA PRO A 63 2.36 5.29 -7.37
C PRO A 63 1.16 5.86 -6.62
N ASP A 64 0.59 6.93 -7.16
CA ASP A 64 -0.81 7.21 -6.93
C ASP A 64 -1.62 6.25 -7.81
N LEU A 65 -2.49 5.46 -7.19
CA LEU A 65 -3.36 4.54 -7.92
C LEU A 65 -4.61 5.29 -8.41
N PRO A 66 -5.33 4.79 -9.43
CA PRO A 66 -6.56 5.40 -9.92
C PRO A 66 -7.53 5.76 -8.80
N GLY A 67 -7.91 7.04 -8.75
CA GLY A 67 -8.83 7.58 -7.74
C GLY A 67 -8.18 7.95 -6.40
N THR A 68 -6.84 7.97 -6.33
CA THR A 68 -6.07 8.36 -5.14
C THR A 68 -5.05 9.45 -5.47
N GLY A 69 -4.63 10.23 -4.46
CA GLY A 69 -3.60 11.26 -4.63
C GLY A 69 -3.95 12.27 -5.72
N GLU A 70 -3.05 12.44 -6.69
CA GLU A 70 -3.20 13.37 -7.81
C GLU A 70 -3.95 12.78 -9.02
N SER A 71 -4.58 11.60 -8.88
CA SER A 71 -5.32 10.95 -9.95
C SER A 71 -6.50 11.79 -10.44
N ILE A 72 -6.70 11.85 -11.75
CA ILE A 72 -7.86 12.51 -12.37
C ILE A 72 -9.15 11.68 -12.29
N VAL A 73 -9.06 10.39 -11.94
CA VAL A 73 -10.23 9.54 -11.74
C VAL A 73 -10.98 10.05 -10.52
N VAL A 74 -12.26 10.36 -10.69
CA VAL A 74 -13.10 10.86 -9.60
C VAL A 74 -13.19 9.81 -8.51
N THR A 75 -12.99 10.19 -7.25
CA THR A 75 -12.97 9.25 -6.11
C THR A 75 -14.22 8.39 -6.01
N SER A 76 -15.40 8.91 -6.36
CA SER A 76 -16.66 8.14 -6.36
C SER A 76 -16.72 7.06 -7.46
N GLU A 77 -15.87 7.18 -8.49
CA GLU A 77 -15.75 6.22 -9.59
C GLU A 77 -14.58 5.25 -9.39
N ALA A 78 -13.74 5.46 -8.37
CA ALA A 78 -12.59 4.62 -8.06
C ALA A 78 -13.03 3.17 -7.75
N ARG A 79 -12.27 2.21 -8.26
CA ARG A 79 -12.53 0.77 -8.09
C ARG A 79 -11.26 0.02 -7.71
N PRO A 80 -11.29 -0.90 -6.73
CA PRO A 80 -10.14 -1.72 -6.37
C PRO A 80 -9.63 -2.55 -7.55
N ARG A 81 -10.53 -2.98 -8.45
CA ARG A 81 -10.15 -3.71 -9.67
C ARG A 81 -9.26 -2.90 -10.60
N ASP A 82 -9.53 -1.60 -10.75
CA ASP A 82 -8.78 -0.72 -11.63
C ASP A 82 -7.43 -0.36 -10.98
N GLN A 83 -7.42 -0.22 -9.66
CA GLN A 83 -6.19 -0.06 -8.88
C GLN A 83 -5.26 -1.26 -8.98
N ARG A 84 -5.79 -2.49 -8.87
CA ARG A 84 -5.04 -3.74 -9.11
C ARG A 84 -4.50 -3.83 -10.53
N LYS A 85 -5.30 -3.43 -11.52
CA LYS A 85 -4.90 -3.41 -12.93
C LYS A 85 -3.76 -2.42 -13.16
N ALA A 86 -3.89 -1.20 -12.66
CA ALA A 86 -2.86 -0.16 -12.75
C ALA A 86 -1.56 -0.58 -12.07
N TYR A 87 -1.64 -1.16 -10.86
CA TYR A 87 -0.46 -1.71 -10.17
C TYR A 87 0.20 -2.82 -11.01
N THR A 88 -0.59 -3.72 -11.59
CA THR A 88 -0.08 -4.81 -12.42
C THR A 88 0.61 -4.30 -13.68
N GLU A 89 0.04 -3.33 -14.38
CA GLU A 89 0.63 -2.75 -15.59
C GLU A 89 1.89 -1.92 -15.25
N LEU A 90 1.94 -1.26 -14.09
CA LEU A 90 3.17 -0.64 -13.57
C LEU A 90 4.25 -1.69 -13.33
N SER A 91 3.91 -2.81 -12.68
CA SER A 91 4.89 -3.89 -12.43
C SER A 91 5.47 -4.47 -13.72
N GLN A 92 4.65 -4.56 -14.77
CA GLN A 92 5.09 -5.02 -16.10
C GLN A 92 6.06 -4.03 -16.76
N GLN A 93 5.84 -2.72 -16.58
CA GLN A 93 6.74 -1.67 -17.09
C GLN A 93 8.10 -1.68 -16.38
N LEU A 94 8.13 -2.01 -15.09
CA LEU A 94 9.36 -2.06 -14.29
C LEU A 94 10.18 -3.34 -14.51
N GLY A 95 9.52 -4.46 -14.84
CA GLY A 95 10.20 -5.71 -15.25
C GLY A 95 10.46 -6.71 -14.11
N ARG A 96 11.38 -7.65 -14.35
CA ARG A 96 11.47 -8.93 -13.61
C ARG A 96 12.06 -8.88 -12.19
N ASN A 97 12.69 -7.77 -11.78
CA ASN A 97 13.27 -7.61 -10.44
C ASN A 97 12.45 -6.65 -9.58
N THR A 98 11.13 -6.82 -9.63
CA THR A 98 10.18 -5.94 -8.95
C THR A 98 9.57 -6.62 -7.72
N TYR A 99 9.61 -5.92 -6.59
CA TYR A 99 9.11 -6.37 -5.29
C TYR A 99 7.92 -5.52 -4.87
N GLY A 100 6.97 -6.10 -4.14
CA GLY A 100 5.88 -5.34 -3.52
C GLY A 100 6.18 -5.07 -2.06
N ILE A 101 6.02 -3.84 -1.60
CA ILE A 101 5.87 -3.56 -0.17
C ILE A 101 4.52 -2.91 0.08
N SER A 102 3.81 -3.35 1.11
CA SER A 102 2.48 -2.82 1.40
C SER A 102 2.23 -2.64 2.88
N ILE A 103 1.39 -1.65 3.19
CA ILE A 103 0.85 -1.45 4.52
C ILE A 103 -0.65 -1.78 4.47
N ARG A 104 -1.09 -2.70 5.33
CA ARG A 104 -2.51 -3.03 5.56
C ARG A 104 -3.25 -3.38 4.28
N SER A 105 -4.28 -2.63 3.91
CA SER A 105 -5.08 -2.90 2.71
C SER A 105 -4.33 -2.62 1.41
N GLY A 106 -3.14 -1.99 1.45
CA GLY A 106 -2.27 -1.87 0.28
C GLY A 106 -1.86 -3.24 -0.30
N ALA A 107 -1.89 -4.29 0.53
CA ALA A 107 -1.63 -5.67 0.14
C ALA A 107 -2.69 -6.25 -0.83
N LEU A 108 -3.80 -5.54 -1.05
CA LEU A 108 -4.85 -5.94 -1.98
C LEU A 108 -4.56 -5.56 -3.43
N PHE A 109 -3.57 -4.70 -3.68
CA PHE A 109 -3.31 -4.15 -5.03
C PHE A 109 -2.35 -5.00 -5.86
N ASP A 110 -1.42 -5.70 -5.20
CA ASP A 110 -0.34 -6.42 -5.88
C ASP A 110 -0.71 -7.87 -6.29
N THR A 111 -1.97 -8.26 -6.08
CA THR A 111 -2.38 -9.66 -6.07
C THR A 111 -2.34 -10.32 -7.45
N ASP A 112 -2.52 -9.53 -8.51
CA ASP A 112 -2.46 -9.98 -9.91
C ASP A 112 -1.06 -9.80 -10.53
N SER A 113 -0.16 -9.14 -9.80
CA SER A 113 1.16 -8.79 -10.29
C SER A 113 2.15 -9.95 -10.13
N VAL A 114 2.98 -10.14 -11.16
CA VAL A 114 4.11 -11.08 -11.09
C VAL A 114 5.29 -10.34 -10.45
N LEU A 115 5.45 -10.54 -9.15
CA LEU A 115 6.50 -9.93 -8.33
C LEU A 115 7.49 -10.99 -7.86
N ALA A 116 8.76 -10.58 -7.70
CA ALA A 116 9.83 -11.42 -7.16
C ALA A 116 9.59 -11.77 -5.68
N GLY A 117 8.89 -10.91 -4.94
CA GLY A 117 8.41 -11.17 -3.59
C GLY A 117 7.48 -10.08 -3.09
N ARG A 118 6.83 -10.32 -1.94
CA ARG A 118 6.01 -9.33 -1.22
C ARG A 118 6.43 -9.17 0.24
N TRP A 119 6.58 -7.94 0.69
CA TRP A 119 6.73 -7.60 2.10
C TRP A 119 5.48 -6.87 2.58
N GLN A 120 4.86 -7.32 3.68
CA GLN A 120 3.54 -6.84 4.06
C GLN A 120 3.46 -6.50 5.54
N LEU A 121 3.25 -5.21 5.85
CA LEU A 121 3.01 -4.74 7.22
C LEU A 121 1.52 -4.81 7.55
N SER A 122 1.17 -5.74 8.42
CA SER A 122 -0.17 -5.88 9.02
C SER A 122 -1.29 -6.00 7.99
N ALA A 123 -1.06 -6.77 6.92
CA ALA A 123 -1.99 -6.95 5.81
C ALA A 123 -3.44 -7.23 6.24
N GLN A 124 -4.38 -6.72 5.45
CA GLN A 124 -5.82 -6.84 5.66
C GLN A 124 -6.49 -7.44 4.42
N THR A 125 -7.49 -8.30 4.63
CA THR A 125 -8.40 -8.69 3.56
C THR A 125 -9.38 -7.55 3.26
N GLY A 126 -10.07 -7.60 2.13
CA GLY A 126 -11.13 -6.63 1.87
C GLY A 126 -12.32 -6.76 2.84
N GLU A 127 -12.57 -7.96 3.38
CA GLU A 127 -13.53 -8.15 4.47
C GLU A 127 -13.12 -7.41 5.75
N ASP A 128 -11.83 -7.42 6.12
CA ASP A 128 -11.33 -6.64 7.26
C ASP A 128 -11.53 -5.14 7.05
N VAL A 129 -11.28 -4.64 5.84
CA VAL A 129 -11.52 -3.24 5.47
C VAL A 129 -13.00 -2.88 5.62
N LEU A 130 -13.90 -3.70 5.07
CA LEU A 130 -15.35 -3.47 5.17
C LEU A 130 -15.83 -3.45 6.62
N ARG A 131 -15.35 -4.36 7.47
CA ARG A 131 -15.69 -4.37 8.90
C ARG A 131 -15.22 -3.10 9.61
N GLU A 132 -14.04 -2.57 9.28
CA GLU A 132 -13.54 -1.32 9.86
C GLU A 132 -14.36 -0.11 9.38
N LEU A 133 -14.71 -0.06 8.08
CA LEU A 133 -15.58 0.97 7.51
C LEU A 133 -16.98 0.97 8.14
N ASP A 134 -17.58 -0.20 8.33
CA ASP A 134 -18.91 -0.32 8.96
C ASP A 134 -18.89 0.16 10.42
N ARG A 135 -17.84 -0.18 11.17
CA ARG A 135 -17.65 0.32 12.55
C ARG A 135 -17.49 1.84 12.58
N ALA A 136 -16.68 2.39 11.67
CA ALA A 136 -16.47 3.83 11.58
C ALA A 136 -17.78 4.55 11.21
N ARG A 137 -18.55 4.01 10.26
CA ARG A 137 -19.87 4.53 9.85
C ARG A 137 -20.87 4.55 11.00
N VAL A 138 -20.91 3.51 11.85
CA VAL A 138 -21.78 3.51 13.04
C VAL A 138 -21.37 4.59 14.03
N ALA A 139 -20.07 4.79 14.25
CA ALA A 139 -19.56 5.81 15.16
C ALA A 139 -19.78 7.25 14.66
N SER A 140 -19.81 7.47 13.34
CA SER A 140 -19.97 8.78 12.72
C SER A 140 -21.41 9.13 12.32
N ARG A 141 -22.39 8.24 12.60
CA ARG A 141 -23.78 8.41 12.17
C ARG A 141 -24.36 9.74 12.63
N SER A 142 -24.55 10.65 11.68
CA SER A 142 -25.43 11.81 11.79
C SER A 142 -26.78 11.49 11.15
N ALA A 143 -27.84 12.22 11.53
CA ALA A 143 -29.20 12.02 10.99
C ALA A 143 -29.34 12.25 9.47
N ARG A 144 -28.26 12.60 8.76
CA ARG A 144 -28.22 12.93 7.32
C ARG A 144 -27.27 12.07 6.49
N ALA A 145 -26.63 11.05 7.08
CA ALA A 145 -25.68 10.20 6.34
C ALA A 145 -26.42 9.37 5.27
N SER A 146 -25.97 9.44 4.02
CA SER A 146 -26.49 8.61 2.93
C SER A 146 -26.05 7.15 3.08
N ASP A 147 -26.65 6.25 2.30
CA ASP A 147 -26.24 4.85 2.29
C ASP A 147 -24.83 4.60 1.74
N THR A 148 -24.27 5.60 1.06
CA THR A 148 -22.96 5.60 0.43
C THR A 148 -21.89 6.34 1.25
N ASP A 149 -22.25 6.96 2.38
CA ASP A 149 -21.32 7.68 3.25
C ASP A 149 -20.67 6.74 4.28
N TYR A 150 -19.35 6.58 4.14
CA TYR A 150 -18.49 5.78 5.00
C TYR A 150 -17.40 6.66 5.61
N ALA A 151 -17.71 7.23 6.78
CA ALA A 151 -16.77 8.02 7.57
C ALA A 151 -16.07 9.12 6.75
N GLY A 152 -16.85 9.87 5.95
CA GLY A 152 -16.34 10.96 5.11
C GLY A 152 -15.95 10.54 3.69
N ASN A 153 -16.03 9.25 3.37
CA ASN A 153 -15.82 8.73 2.01
C ASN A 153 -17.16 8.40 1.36
N THR A 154 -17.37 8.85 0.13
CA THR A 154 -18.52 8.40 -0.68
C THR A 154 -18.11 7.16 -1.46
N LEU A 155 -18.60 5.98 -1.05
CA LEU A 155 -18.24 4.70 -1.67
C LEU A 155 -19.34 4.23 -2.62
N SER A 156 -18.96 3.88 -3.84
CA SER A 156 -19.85 3.27 -4.83
C SER A 156 -20.22 1.84 -4.43
N ARG A 157 -21.32 1.31 -4.99
CA ARG A 157 -21.71 -0.10 -4.77
C ARG A 157 -20.65 -1.04 -5.31
N GLU A 158 -19.99 -0.64 -6.38
CA GLU A 158 -18.94 -1.37 -7.06
C GLU A 158 -17.65 -1.41 -6.24
N MET A 159 -17.28 -0.31 -5.56
CA MET A 159 -16.18 -0.30 -4.58
C MET A 159 -16.45 -1.31 -3.45
N LEU A 160 -17.65 -1.30 -2.90
CA LEU A 160 -18.04 -2.20 -1.81
C LEU A 160 -18.08 -3.68 -2.26
N ALA A 161 -18.55 -3.94 -3.47
CA ALA A 161 -18.58 -5.29 -4.05
C ALA A 161 -17.16 -5.81 -4.31
N ASP A 162 -16.30 -5.00 -4.94
CA ASP A 162 -14.92 -5.39 -5.23
C ASP A 162 -14.12 -5.63 -3.94
N LEU A 163 -14.34 -4.81 -2.90
CA LEU A 163 -13.74 -5.04 -1.59
C LEU A 163 -14.19 -6.35 -0.94
N ARG A 164 -15.46 -6.74 -1.12
CA ARG A 164 -15.97 -7.98 -0.52
C ARG A 164 -15.25 -9.22 -1.06
N ASP A 165 -14.87 -9.18 -2.33
CA ASP A 165 -14.20 -10.30 -3.01
C ASP A 165 -12.66 -10.17 -2.97
N ALA A 166 -12.13 -9.06 -2.43
CA ALA A 166 -10.70 -8.80 -2.38
C ALA A 166 -10.01 -9.66 -1.30
N THR A 167 -9.18 -10.59 -1.76
CA THR A 167 -8.35 -11.47 -0.91
C THR A 167 -6.88 -11.17 -1.11
N LEU A 168 -6.06 -11.52 -0.11
CA LEU A 168 -4.60 -11.38 -0.19
C LEU A 168 -4.03 -12.38 -1.21
N ASN A 169 -2.85 -12.07 -1.75
CA ASN A 169 -2.18 -12.95 -2.70
C ASN A 169 -1.91 -14.33 -2.07
N ALA A 170 -2.35 -15.39 -2.76
CA ALA A 170 -2.10 -16.80 -2.40
C ALA A 170 -1.11 -17.47 -3.37
N GLY A 171 -0.30 -16.67 -4.07
CA GLY A 171 0.68 -17.13 -5.04
C GLY A 171 1.89 -17.81 -4.38
N LYS A 172 2.80 -18.31 -5.23
CA LYS A 172 4.00 -19.04 -4.79
C LYS A 172 5.22 -18.15 -4.53
N ALA A 173 5.16 -16.87 -4.91
CA ALA A 173 6.26 -15.94 -4.67
C ALA A 173 6.48 -15.77 -3.15
N PRO A 174 7.72 -15.59 -2.67
CA PRO A 174 7.99 -15.36 -1.26
C PRO A 174 7.16 -14.19 -0.70
N ILE A 175 6.57 -14.39 0.48
CA ILE A 175 5.87 -13.35 1.24
C ILE A 175 6.51 -13.25 2.61
N ARG A 176 6.89 -12.03 3.02
CA ARG A 176 7.30 -11.69 4.38
C ARG A 176 6.18 -10.93 5.06
N VAL A 177 5.60 -11.54 6.10
CA VAL A 177 4.51 -10.99 6.90
C VAL A 177 5.08 -10.35 8.15
N VAL A 178 4.92 -9.04 8.26
CA VAL A 178 5.36 -8.24 9.40
C VAL A 178 4.15 -7.69 10.15
N ARG A 179 4.19 -7.70 11.48
CA ARG A 179 3.13 -7.13 12.31
C ARG A 179 3.68 -6.26 13.43
N LEU A 180 2.81 -5.47 14.05
CA LEU A 180 3.11 -4.86 15.33
C LEU A 180 2.80 -5.86 16.45
N GLU A 181 3.49 -5.76 17.59
CA GLU A 181 3.25 -6.63 18.76
C GLU A 181 1.79 -6.61 19.24
N SER A 182 1.12 -5.47 19.07
CA SER A 182 -0.30 -5.30 19.41
C SER A 182 -1.27 -6.10 18.53
N ASP A 183 -0.81 -6.65 17.40
CA ASP A 183 -1.61 -7.51 16.53
C ASP A 183 -1.47 -8.98 16.98
N PRO A 184 -2.56 -9.64 17.42
CA PRO A 184 -2.47 -11.00 17.94
C PRO A 184 -2.21 -12.05 16.84
N ARG A 185 -2.40 -11.72 15.56
CA ARG A 185 -2.23 -12.65 14.43
C ARG A 185 -0.76 -13.06 14.26
N ASP A 186 -0.54 -14.22 13.66
CA ASP A 186 0.80 -14.72 13.35
C ASP A 186 1.51 -13.86 12.29
N ALA A 187 2.84 -13.84 12.38
CA ALA A 187 3.74 -13.11 11.49
C ALA A 187 5.14 -13.73 11.53
N ASP A 188 5.95 -13.48 10.50
CA ASP A 188 7.36 -13.86 10.48
C ASP A 188 8.18 -13.04 11.48
N VAL A 189 7.77 -11.79 11.71
CA VAL A 189 8.36 -10.89 12.72
C VAL A 189 7.32 -9.92 13.26
N LYS A 190 7.46 -9.57 14.54
CA LYS A 190 6.67 -8.52 15.20
C LYS A 190 7.57 -7.43 15.74
N TYR A 191 7.16 -6.17 15.57
CA TYR A 191 7.86 -5.00 16.09
C TYR A 191 7.05 -4.27 17.15
N ALA A 192 7.72 -3.85 18.22
CA ALA A 192 7.15 -3.01 19.28
C ALA A 192 7.00 -1.56 18.77
N ALA A 193 5.81 -1.19 18.30
CA ALA A 193 5.51 0.19 17.91
C ALA A 193 4.00 0.48 17.95
N SER A 194 3.67 1.77 17.86
CA SER A 194 2.26 2.21 17.80
C SER A 194 1.70 2.08 16.38
N PRO A 195 0.44 1.63 16.21
CA PRO A 195 -0.20 1.56 14.90
C PRO A 195 -0.53 2.95 14.37
N LEU A 196 0.34 3.53 13.52
CA LEU A 196 0.19 4.89 12.98
C LEU A 196 -1.14 5.10 12.24
N TRP A 197 -1.64 4.07 11.55
CA TRP A 197 -2.95 4.07 10.87
C TRP A 197 -4.15 4.29 11.79
N ARG A 198 -4.00 4.08 13.11
CA ARG A 198 -5.04 4.36 14.13
C ARG A 198 -4.94 5.75 14.75
N ARG A 199 -3.93 6.54 14.43
CA ARG A 199 -3.79 7.92 14.93
C ARG A 199 -4.85 8.82 14.31
N SER A 200 -5.18 9.91 14.99
CA SER A 200 -6.10 10.93 14.44
C SER A 200 -5.43 11.75 13.33
N GLU A 201 -4.15 12.05 13.51
CA GLU A 201 -3.33 12.86 12.59
C GLU A 201 -2.21 12.00 11.98
N PRO A 202 -1.70 12.37 10.79
CA PRO A 202 -0.48 11.80 10.24
C PRO A 202 0.70 11.92 11.22
N ASP A 203 1.51 10.88 11.28
CA ASP A 203 2.68 10.79 12.14
C ASP A 203 3.80 10.00 11.45
N ASN A 204 5.02 10.08 11.96
CA ASN A 204 6.21 9.52 11.33
C ASN A 204 7.18 8.95 12.37
N ASP A 205 7.04 7.66 12.69
CA ASP A 205 7.99 6.94 13.54
C ASP A 205 9.26 6.61 12.74
N THR A 206 10.25 7.50 12.79
CA THR A 206 11.50 7.35 12.03
C THR A 206 12.35 6.18 12.51
N VAL A 207 12.26 5.82 13.79
CA VAL A 207 13.01 4.69 14.36
C VAL A 207 12.47 3.39 13.77
N LEU A 208 11.14 3.22 13.79
CA LEU A 208 10.51 2.08 13.14
C LEU A 208 10.78 2.08 11.63
N ALA A 209 10.70 3.24 10.97
CA ALA A 209 10.94 3.32 9.52
C ALA A 209 12.33 2.79 9.12
N HIS A 210 13.37 3.15 9.88
CA HIS A 210 14.73 2.64 9.67
C HIS A 210 14.82 1.12 9.88
N ILE A 211 14.25 0.61 10.98
CA ILE A 211 14.21 -0.84 11.27
C ILE A 211 13.51 -1.61 10.14
N LEU A 212 12.40 -1.09 9.62
CA LEU A 212 11.66 -1.74 8.53
C LEU A 212 12.41 -1.64 7.20
N ALA A 213 13.11 -0.54 6.92
CA ALA A 213 13.94 -0.41 5.72
C ALA A 213 15.09 -1.43 5.71
N ASP A 214 15.77 -1.60 6.84
CA ASP A 214 16.79 -2.66 7.03
C ASP A 214 16.19 -4.05 6.82
N ASP A 215 15.02 -4.33 7.41
CA ASP A 215 14.33 -5.61 7.26
C ASP A 215 13.94 -5.91 5.82
N ILE A 216 13.36 -4.93 5.11
CA ILE A 216 13.00 -5.03 3.71
C ILE A 216 14.23 -5.27 2.84
N SER A 217 15.30 -4.51 3.04
CA SER A 217 16.56 -4.63 2.28
C SER A 217 17.20 -6.01 2.46
N HIS A 218 17.34 -6.48 3.70
CA HIS A 218 17.87 -7.81 3.99
C HIS A 218 16.99 -8.92 3.42
N TRP A 219 15.68 -8.78 3.49
CA TRP A 219 14.76 -9.76 2.96
C TRP A 219 14.80 -9.81 1.43
N ILE A 220 14.84 -8.67 0.73
CA ILE A 220 15.03 -8.63 -0.74
C ILE A 220 16.33 -9.34 -1.13
N ALA A 221 17.44 -9.06 -0.44
CA ALA A 221 18.71 -9.73 -0.69
C ALA A 221 18.68 -11.25 -0.40
N SER A 222 17.72 -11.73 0.40
CA SER A 222 17.49 -13.17 0.60
C SER A 222 16.68 -13.82 -0.52
N CYS A 223 15.85 -13.06 -1.24
CA CYS A 223 15.08 -13.54 -2.38
C CYS A 223 15.89 -13.63 -3.68
N GLU A 224 16.97 -12.85 -3.80
CA GLU A 224 17.88 -12.84 -4.96
C GLU A 224 18.96 -13.95 -4.91
N ARG A 225 18.98 -14.78 -3.86
CA ARG A 225 19.94 -15.88 -3.67
C ARG A 225 19.34 -17.22 -4.09
#